data_AF-A0A2G9UW65-F1
#
_entry.id   AF-A0A2G9UW65-F1
#
_cell.length_a   1.000
_cell.length_b   1.000
_cell.length_c   1.000
_cell.angle_alpha   90.00
_cell.angle_beta   90.00
_cell.angle_gamma   90.00
#
_symmetry.space_group_name_H-M   'P 1'
#
loop_
_entity.id
_entity.type
_entity.pdbx_description
1 polymer ?
#
loop_
_entity_poly.entity_id
_entity_poly.type
_entity_poly.pdbx_seq_one_letter_code
_entity_poly.pdbx_strand_id
1 'polypeptide(L)' 'MKDSVLLLASFEKTVDHLFEAAFYSQKDPIRGVSESIILGVPISIGTGMFGLLQKIPAPSIALNEPIFMKPEFGLKI' A
#
# COMPACT_ATOMS: atom_id res chain seq x y z
N MET A 1 4.01 19.24 4.78
CA MET A 1 4.37 18.52 6.04
C MET A 1 3.71 19.17 7.26
N LYS A 2 3.18 20.41 7.14
CA LYS A 2 2.51 21.13 8.24
C LYS A 2 0.96 21.06 8.16
N ASP A 3 0.42 20.19 7.32
CA ASP A 3 -0.98 20.29 6.85
C ASP A 3 -1.85 19.08 7.23
N SER A 4 -1.35 18.20 8.11
CA SER A 4 -2.13 17.08 8.65
C SER A 4 -3.02 17.59 9.78
N VAL A 5 -4.33 17.48 9.58
CA VAL A 5 -5.33 17.93 10.55
C VAL A 5 -5.27 17.07 11.79
N LEU A 6 -5.07 15.76 11.63
CA LEU A 6 -4.98 14.83 12.76
C LEU A 6 -3.74 15.10 13.60
N LEU A 7 -2.61 15.46 12.97
CA LEU A 7 -1.42 15.90 13.67
C LEU A 7 -1.70 17.17 14.48
N LEU A 8 -2.28 18.21 13.86
CA LEU A 8 -2.55 19.48 14.53
C LEU A 8 -3.54 19.31 15.69
N ALA A 9 -4.61 18.54 15.47
CA ALA A 9 -5.63 18.25 16.47
C ALA A 9 -5.10 17.41 17.64
N SER A 10 -4.02 16.63 17.45
CA SER A 10 -3.42 15.79 18.49
C SER A 10 -2.61 16.55 19.54
N PHE A 11 -2.27 17.82 19.29
CA PHE A 11 -1.49 18.63 20.22
C PHE A 11 -2.40 19.51 21.11
N GLU A 12 -3.01 20.54 20.52
CA GLU A 12 -3.87 21.50 21.22
C GLU A 12 -5.01 21.97 20.31
N LYS A 13 -6.07 22.55 20.89
CA LYS A 13 -7.25 23.03 20.16
C LYS A 13 -7.87 21.98 19.24
N THR A 14 -8.00 20.74 19.73
CA THR A 14 -8.49 19.59 18.95
C THR A 14 -9.82 19.87 18.24
N VAL A 15 -10.77 20.46 18.96
CA VAL A 15 -12.13 20.72 18.46
C VAL A 15 -12.11 21.72 17.32
N ASP A 16 -11.36 22.83 17.46
CA ASP A 16 -11.29 23.88 16.45
C ASP A 16 -10.74 23.34 15.12
N HIS A 17 -9.63 22.62 15.17
CA HIS A 17 -8.99 22.04 13.98
C HIS A 17 -9.92 21.02 13.28
N LEU A 18 -10.67 20.21 14.04
CA LEU A 18 -11.58 19.22 13.46
C LEU A 18 -12.80 19.87 12.80
N PHE A 19 -13.39 20.90 13.42
CA PHE A 19 -14.52 21.61 12.83
C PHE A 19 -14.12 22.42 11.61
N GLU A 20 -12.98 23.10 11.63
CA GLU A 20 -12.45 23.83 10.48
C GLU A 20 -12.19 22.90 9.29
N ALA A 21 -11.53 21.76 9.54
CA ALA A 21 -11.28 20.76 8.52
C ALA A 21 -12.57 20.15 7.94
N ALA A 22 -13.57 19.90 8.79
CA ALA A 22 -14.87 19.42 8.35
C ALA A 22 -15.60 20.46 7.48
N PHE A 23 -15.54 21.74 7.86
CA PHE A 23 -16.13 22.84 7.09
C PHE A 23 -15.51 22.95 5.69
N TYR A 24 -14.19 22.86 5.58
CA TYR A 24 -13.47 22.91 4.29
C TYR A 24 -13.38 21.55 3.58
N SER A 25 -13.96 20.49 4.15
CA SER A 25 -13.86 19.11 3.61
C SER A 25 -12.40 18.69 3.34
N GLN A 26 -11.49 19.05 4.23
CA GLN A 26 -10.06 18.78 4.09
C GLN A 26 -9.80 17.27 4.14
N LYS A 27 -8.91 16.80 3.26
CA LYS A 27 -8.51 15.39 3.19
C LYS A 27 -7.10 15.21 3.70
N ASP A 28 -6.94 14.30 4.65
CA ASP A 28 -5.65 13.93 5.20
C ASP A 28 -5.15 12.63 4.52
N PRO A 29 -4.00 12.65 3.84
CA PRO A 29 -3.47 11.48 3.14
C PRO A 29 -2.84 10.43 4.06
N ILE A 30 -2.78 10.66 5.38
CA ILE A 30 -2.24 9.74 6.39
C ILE A 30 -0.81 9.28 6.04
N ARG A 31 0.13 10.23 5.93
CA ARG A 31 1.53 9.93 5.55
C ARG A 31 2.53 10.24 6.65
N GLY A 32 2.17 11.11 7.58
CA GLY A 32 2.91 11.48 8.75
C GLY A 32 2.90 10.39 9.83
N VAL A 33 3.73 10.61 10.84
CA VAL A 33 3.93 9.65 11.93
C VAL A 33 2.73 9.64 12.87
N SER A 34 2.26 10.81 13.30
CA SER A 34 1.20 10.93 14.33
C SER A 34 -0.14 10.38 13.85
N GLU A 35 -0.62 10.81 12.68
CA GLU A 35 -1.83 10.27 12.05
C GLU A 35 -1.80 8.75 11.83
N SER A 36 -0.64 8.21 11.43
CA SER A 36 -0.46 6.77 11.24
C SER A 36 -0.59 6.00 12.56
N ILE A 37 -0.01 6.55 13.63
CA ILE A 37 -0.11 5.98 14.98
C ILE A 37 -1.56 6.03 15.48
N ILE A 38 -2.25 7.16 15.31
CA ILE A 38 -3.65 7.34 15.72
C ILE A 38 -4.56 6.30 15.04
N LEU A 39 -4.34 6.02 13.76
CA LEU A 39 -5.12 5.06 12.98
C LEU A 39 -4.64 3.61 13.07
N GLY A 40 -3.52 3.35 13.75
CA GLY A 40 -2.95 2.00 13.87
C GLY A 40 -2.39 1.43 12.56
N VAL A 41 -2.01 2.28 11.60
CA VAL A 41 -1.37 1.88 10.35
C VAL A 41 0.17 1.94 10.47
N PRO A 42 0.93 1.06 9.80
CA PRO A 42 2.38 1.09 9.87
C PRO A 42 2.96 2.39 9.30
N ILE A 43 3.89 2.99 10.03
CA ILE A 43 4.57 4.24 9.66
C ILE A 43 5.55 4.04 8.50
N SER A 44 5.55 4.96 7.54
CA SER A 44 6.40 4.93 6.33
C SER A 44 7.89 5.20 6.57
N ILE A 45 8.35 5.19 7.83
CA ILE A 45 9.74 5.46 8.23
C ILE A 45 10.31 4.29 9.04
N GLY A 46 11.64 4.16 9.07
CA GLY A 46 12.29 3.07 9.80
C GLY A 46 11.97 1.72 9.16
N THR A 47 11.40 0.80 9.93
CA THR A 47 11.07 -0.57 9.49
C THR A 47 9.94 -0.63 8.46
N GLY A 48 9.03 0.36 8.44
CA GLY A 48 7.96 0.44 7.45
C GLY A 48 8.36 1.14 6.15
N MET A 49 9.62 1.54 6.00
CA MET A 49 10.13 2.21 4.78
C MET A 49 10.22 1.27 3.58
N PHE A 50 10.28 -0.04 3.80
CA PHE A 50 10.40 -1.04 2.73
C PHE A 50 9.45 -2.22 2.96
N GLY A 51 9.01 -2.81 1.85
CA GLY A 51 8.27 -4.07 1.87
C GLY A 51 9.20 -5.27 1.82
N LEU A 52 8.79 -6.38 2.44
CA LEU A 52 9.49 -7.65 2.30
C LEU A 52 8.94 -8.41 1.09
N LEU A 53 9.85 -8.89 0.24
CA LEU A 53 9.50 -9.80 -0.84
C LEU A 53 9.84 -11.23 -0.41
N GLN A 54 8.86 -12.13 -0.55
CA GLN A 54 9.12 -13.55 -0.34
C GLN A 54 9.93 -14.09 -1.52
N LYS A 55 11.08 -14.71 -1.22
CA LYS A 55 11.88 -15.42 -2.22
C LYS A 55 11.19 -16.75 -2.56
N ILE A 56 10.30 -16.71 -3.52
CA ILE A 56 9.65 -17.89 -4.09
C ILE A 56 10.59 -18.44 -5.17
N PRO A 57 10.89 -19.76 -5.20
CA PRO A 57 11.63 -20.34 -6.32
C PRO A 57 10.89 -20.03 -7.62
N ALA A 58 11.64 -19.76 -8.69
CA ALA A 58 11.04 -19.47 -9.98
C ALA A 58 10.00 -20.57 -10.28
N PRO A 59 8.74 -20.21 -10.62
CA PRO A 59 7.80 -21.21 -11.03
C PRO A 59 8.46 -21.98 -12.17
N SER A 60 8.46 -23.32 -12.09
CA SER A 60 8.80 -24.16 -13.23
C SER A 60 7.68 -23.98 -14.24
N ILE A 61 7.71 -22.86 -14.94
CA ILE A 61 7.00 -22.69 -16.19
C ILE A 61 7.74 -23.65 -17.09
N ALA A 62 7.28 -24.90 -17.12
CA ALA A 62 7.64 -25.78 -18.22
C ALA A 62 7.36 -24.93 -19.47
N LEU A 63 8.39 -24.71 -20.29
CA LEU A 63 8.16 -24.21 -21.64
C LEU A 63 7.17 -25.19 -22.24
N ASN A 64 5.89 -24.81 -22.25
CA ASN A 64 4.84 -25.67 -22.76
C ASN A 64 5.24 -25.94 -24.20
N GLU A 65 5.65 -27.17 -24.49
CA GLU A 65 5.89 -27.57 -25.86
C GLU A 65 4.62 -27.21 -26.65
N PRO A 66 4.75 -26.53 -27.80
CA PRO A 66 3.60 -26.17 -28.59
C PRO A 66 2.82 -27.44 -28.91
N ILE A 67 1.48 -27.36 -28.89
CA ILE A 67 0.59 -28.53 -28.94
C ILE A 67 0.87 -29.46 -30.13
N PHE A 68 1.46 -28.91 -31.21
CA PHE A 68 1.88 -29.62 -32.42
C PHE A 68 3.07 -30.58 -32.20
N MET A 69 3.92 -30.34 -31.19
CA MET A 69 5.03 -31.22 -30.82
C MET A 69 4.58 -32.38 -29.93
N LYS A 70 3.36 -32.33 -29.37
CA LYS A 70 2.82 -33.41 -28.56
C LYS A 70 2.31 -34.54 -29.46
N PRO A 71 2.91 -35.74 -29.41
CA PRO A 71 2.51 -36.87 -30.26
C PRO A 71 1.08 -37.36 -29.99
N GLU A 72 0.51 -36.99 -28.84
CA GLU A 72 -0.86 -37.30 -28.43
C GLU A 72 -1.94 -36.66 -29.32
N PHE A 73 -1.67 -35.49 -29.92
CA PHE A 73 -2.68 -34.73 -30.67
C PHE A 73 -2.65 -34.99 -32.19
N GLY A 74 -1.68 -35.75 -32.70
CA GLY A 74 -1.65 -36.22 -34.10
C GLY A 74 -1.76 -35.12 -35.17
N LEU A 75 -1.46 -33.86 -34.84
CA LEU A 75 -1.57 -32.71 -35.74
C LEU A 75 -0.37 -32.68 -36.68
N LYS A 76 -0.57 -33.17 -37.91
CA LYS A 76 0.37 -32.95 -39.01
C LYS A 76 0.21 -31.51 -39.51
N ILE A 77 1.31 -30.75 -39.54
CA ILE A 77 1.41 -29.50 -40.32
C ILE A 77 1.41 -29.86 -41.80
#